data_AF-A0A947EJV9-F1
#
_entry.id   AF-A0A947EJV9-F1
#
_cell.length_a   1.000
_cell.length_b   1.000
_cell.length_c   1.000
_cell.angle_alpha   90.00
_cell.angle_beta   90.00
_cell.angle_gamma   90.00
#
_symmetry.space_group_name_H-M   'P 1'
#
loop_
_entity.id
_entity.type
_entity.pdbx_description
1 polymer ?
#
loop_
_entity_poly.entity_id
_entity_poly.type
_entity_poly.pdbx_seq_one_letter_code
_entity_poly.pdbx_strand_id
1 'polypeptide(L)' 'MRCHRSYIINVDHVQHISGNLQGYQLELSGFKNIVPVSRSYTRRIKTLLLKT' A
#
# COMPACT_ATOMS: atom_id res chain seq x y z
N MET A 1 6.82 2.07 6.33
CA MET A 1 7.00 0.83 5.55
C MET A 1 7.30 1.15 4.09
N ARG A 2 8.31 0.53 3.49
CA ARG A 2 8.58 0.65 2.05
C ARG A 2 7.59 -0.21 1.25
N CYS A 3 6.84 0.40 0.34
CA CYS A 3 5.84 -0.28 -0.50
C CYS A 3 6.16 -0.20 -2.01
N HIS A 4 7.09 0.70 -2.38
CA HIS A 4 7.61 0.87 -3.73
C HIS A 4 9.09 1.26 -3.65
N ARG A 5 9.86 1.11 -4.73
CA ARG A 5 11.26 1.61 -4.76
C ARG A 5 11.36 3.11 -4.48
N SER A 6 10.34 3.87 -4.86
CA SER A 6 10.26 5.34 -4.71
C SER A 6 9.35 5.82 -3.58
N TYR A 7 8.71 4.91 -2.83
CA TYR A 7 7.71 5.30 -1.82
C TYR A 7 7.87 4.53 -0.51
N ILE A 8 7.74 5.28 0.58
CA ILE A 8 7.62 4.79 1.95
C ILE A 8 6.34 5.41 2.51
N ILE A 9 5.52 4.59 3.15
CA ILE A 9 4.24 5.01 3.72
C ILE A 9 4.20 4.78 5.23
N ASN A 10 3.35 5.54 5.92
CA ASN A 10 2.92 5.19 7.27
C ASN A 10 1.71 4.25 7.18
N VAL A 11 1.82 3.05 7.74
CA VAL A 11 0.77 2.02 7.67
C VAL A 11 -0.46 2.39 8.50
N ASP A 12 -0.27 3.13 9.59
CA ASP A 12 -1.36 3.55 10.48
C ASP A 12 -2.25 4.63 9.86
N HIS A 13 -1.79 5.24 8.76
CA HIS A 13 -2.51 6.28 8.03
C HIS A 13 -3.11 5.80 6.71
N VAL A 14 -3.04 4.49 6.42
CA VAL A 14 -3.69 3.91 5.23
C VAL A 14 -5.19 3.87 5.48
N GLN A 15 -5.96 4.57 4.64
CA GLN A 15 -7.41 4.60 4.72
C GLN A 15 -8.05 3.55 3.82
N HIS A 16 -7.54 3.41 2.60
CA HIS A 16 -8.10 2.49 1.61
C HIS A 16 -7.01 1.77 0.83
N ILE A 17 -7.32 0.52 0.46
CA ILE A 17 -6.46 -0.34 -0.36
C ILE A 17 -7.30 -0.87 -1.51
N SER A 18 -6.87 -0.58 -2.72
CA SER A 18 -7.50 -1.05 -3.94
C SER A 18 -6.51 -1.86 -4.78
N GLY A 19 -7.05 -2.64 -5.72
CA GLY A 19 -6.27 -3.56 -6.55
C GLY A 19 -6.08 -4.95 -5.95
N ASN A 20 -5.20 -5.74 -6.56
CA ASN A 20 -5.00 -7.15 -6.24
C ASN A 20 -3.51 -7.53 -6.25
N LEU A 21 -3.21 -8.82 -6.22
CA LEU A 21 -1.83 -9.33 -6.20
C LEU A 21 -0.96 -8.85 -7.38
N GLN A 22 -1.56 -8.43 -8.50
CA GLN A 22 -0.84 -7.87 -9.65
C GLN A 22 -0.42 -6.41 -9.45
N GLY A 23 -1.02 -5.70 -8.50
CA GLY A 23 -0.70 -4.32 -8.12
C GLY A 23 -1.70 -3.76 -7.12
N TYR A 24 -1.21 -3.36 -5.93
CA TYR A 24 -2.01 -2.63 -4.94
C TYR A 24 -1.81 -1.12 -5.09
N GLN A 25 -2.83 -0.38 -4.70
CA GLN A 25 -2.88 1.06 -4.63
C GLN A 25 -3.34 1.46 -3.23
N LEU A 26 -2.64 2.42 -2.61
CA LEU A 26 -2.90 2.85 -1.24
C LEU A 26 -3.35 4.31 -1.24
N GLU A 27 -4.43 4.56 -0.51
CA GLU A 27 -4.90 5.91 -0.18
C GLU A 27 -4.55 6.20 1.27
N LEU A 28 -3.94 7.37 1.52
CA LEU A 28 -3.44 7.77 2.82
C LEU A 28 -4.19 9.00 3.32
N SER A 29 -4.41 9.06 4.63
CA SER A 29 -5.02 10.22 5.27
C SER A 29 -4.20 11.49 5.04
N GLY A 30 -4.84 12.55 4.54
CA GLY A 30 -4.20 13.84 4.28
C GLY A 30 -3.28 13.87 3.05
N PHE A 31 -3.20 12.79 2.29
CA PHE A 31 -2.43 12.72 1.05
C PHE A 31 -3.38 12.49 -0.14
N LYS A 32 -3.42 13.45 -1.06
CA LYS A 32 -4.39 13.44 -2.17
C LYS A 32 -4.03 12.48 -3.30
N ASN A 33 -2.80 11.98 -3.34
CA ASN A 33 -2.33 11.13 -4.42
C ASN A 33 -2.39 9.65 -4.03
N ILE A 34 -2.61 8.80 -5.02
CA ILE A 34 -2.59 7.36 -4.82
C ILE A 34 -1.12 6.89 -4.81
N VAL A 35 -0.76 6.07 -3.81
CA VAL A 35 0.58 5.47 -3.74
C VAL A 35 0.54 4.07 -4.36
N PRO A 36 1.26 3.82 -5.47
CA PRO A 36 1.35 2.49 -6.04
C PRO A 36 2.27 1.59 -5.23
N VAL A 37 1.91 0.32 -5.12
CA VAL A 37 2.73 -0.72 -4.49
C VAL A 37 3.40 -1.56 -5.57
N SER A 38 4.73 -1.71 -5.51
CA SER A 38 5.42 -2.61 -6.44
C SER A 38 5.04 -4.07 -6.15
N ARG A 39 5.00 -4.90 -7.20
CA ARG A 39 4.74 -6.35 -7.09
C ARG A 39 5.66 -7.08 -6.10
N SER A 40 6.88 -6.59 -5.89
CA SER A 40 7.80 -7.15 -4.89
C SER A 40 7.31 -6.97 -3.44
N TYR A 41 6.46 -5.97 -3.18
CA TYR A 41 5.95 -5.64 -1.85
C TYR A 41 4.47 -6.02 -1.66
N THR A 42 3.75 -6.44 -2.71
CA THR A 42 2.30 -6.74 -2.61
C THR A 42 2.00 -7.85 -1.61
N ARG A 43 2.80 -8.92 -1.55
CA ARG A 43 2.64 -9.97 -0.52
C ARG A 43 2.75 -9.42 0.90
N ARG A 44 3.76 -8.59 1.16
CA ARG A 44 3.99 -8.00 2.49
C ARG A 44 2.88 -7.03 2.88
N ILE A 45 2.42 -6.20 1.93
CA ILE A 45 1.28 -5.29 2.13
C ILE A 45 0.01 -6.08 2.45
N LYS A 46 -0.28 -7.15 1.70
CA LYS A 46 -1.44 -8.01 1.97
C LYS A 46 -1.40 -8.56 3.40
N THR A 47 -0.29 -9.15 3.83
CA THR A 47 -0.18 -9.72 5.18
C THR A 47 -0.33 -8.68 6.29
N LEU A 48 0.17 -7.46 6.08
CA LEU A 48 0.15 -6.42 7.11
C LEU A 48 -1.21 -5.71 7.22
N LEU A 49 -1.84 -5.39 6.08
CA LEU A 49 -3.01 -4.53 6.03
C LEU A 49 -4.31 -5.27 5.71
N LEU A 50 -4.23 -6.43 5.06
CA LEU A 50 -5.38 -7.29 4.73
C LEU A 50 -5.28 -8.55 5.59
N LYS A 51 -5.45 -8.39 6.90
CA LYS A 51 -5.64 -9.53 7.81
C LYS A 51 -7.06 -10.06 7.65
N THR A 52 -7.16 -11.32 7.21
CA THR A 52 -8.31 -12.18 7.51
C THR A 52 -8.07 -12.84 8.86
#